data_AF-A0A1Q6A0Q1-F1
#
_entry.id   AF-A0A1Q6A0Q1-F1
#
_cell.length_a   1.000
_cell.length_b   1.000
_cell.length_c   1.000
_cell.angle_alpha   90.00
_cell.angle_beta   90.00
_cell.angle_gamma   90.00
#
_symmetry.space_group_name_H-M   'P 1'
#
loop_
_entity.id
_entity.type
_entity.pdbx_description
1 polymer ?
#
loop_
_entity_poly.entity_id
_entity_poly.type
_entity_poly.pdbx_seq_one_letter_code
_entity_poly.pdbx_strand_id
1 'polypeptide(L)'
;MKPVNNSELRSAYLKFIFYFFILIVCSIVAVYFFFITATREVAILNDKAKESDRLVTIRNDINNNFDIILQRMQQLSQYTKMNADELNNQNLLLNDIQESNLKIQAKLQQNPMPLKSFDLYKKLSDNISTAANVKDSLFTTRYQIESLRSQLESCNRTNTTAVNKIKGRFGR
;
A
#
# COMPACT_ATOMS: atom_id res chain seq x y z
N MET A 1 1.50 89.14 27.84
CA MET A 1 1.08 87.79 27.42
C MET A 1 0.71 87.87 25.94
N LYS A 2 1.41 87.17 25.05
CA LYS A 2 1.15 87.24 23.60
C LYS A 2 -0.20 86.59 23.29
N PRO A 3 -1.05 87.21 22.44
CA PRO A 3 -2.34 86.64 22.10
C PRO A 3 -2.11 85.30 21.39
N VAL A 4 -2.72 84.25 21.94
CA VAL A 4 -2.70 82.91 21.35
C VAL A 4 -3.42 83.01 20.02
N ASN A 5 -2.71 82.77 18.93
CA ASN A 5 -3.25 82.77 17.58
C ASN A 5 -4.17 81.55 17.43
N ASN A 6 -5.43 81.70 17.85
CA ASN A 6 -6.44 80.63 17.89
C ASN A 6 -6.62 79.89 16.55
N SER A 7 -6.29 80.54 15.43
CA SER A 7 -6.37 79.99 14.08
C SER A 7 -5.31 78.90 13.82
N GLU A 8 -4.06 79.14 14.20
CA GLU A 8 -2.97 78.16 14.08
C GLU A 8 -3.20 76.96 15.00
N LEU A 9 -3.67 77.22 16.23
CA LEU A 9 -3.96 76.17 17.19
C LEU A 9 -5.09 75.25 16.68
N ARG A 10 -6.16 75.83 16.12
CA ARG A 10 -7.28 75.06 15.52
C ARG A 10 -6.83 74.24 14.30
N SER A 11 -5.95 74.80 13.46
CA SER A 11 -5.40 74.06 12.30
C SER A 11 -4.52 72.88 12.73
N ALA A 12 -3.67 73.07 13.74
CA ALA A 12 -2.83 72.01 14.30
C ALA A 12 -3.66 70.88 14.92
N TYR A 13 -4.71 71.20 15.68
CA TYR A 13 -5.63 70.19 16.23
C TYR A 13 -6.38 69.42 15.14
N LEU A 14 -6.85 70.10 14.08
CA LEU A 14 -7.52 69.41 12.96
C LEU A 14 -6.57 68.46 12.22
N LYS A 15 -5.32 68.86 11.98
CA LYS A 15 -4.30 67.98 11.40
C LYS A 15 -4.02 66.79 12.32
N PHE A 16 -3.88 67.01 13.62
CA PHE A 16 -3.69 65.93 14.60
C PHE A 16 -4.85 64.93 14.59
N ILE A 17 -6.10 65.42 14.65
CA ILE A 17 -7.30 64.57 14.60
C ILE A 17 -7.35 63.77 13.30
N PHE A 18 -7.00 64.38 12.17
CA PHE A 18 -6.94 63.69 10.88
C PHE A 18 -5.89 62.57 10.85
N TYR A 19 -4.66 62.84 11.29
CA TYR A 19 -3.62 61.81 11.39
C TYR A 19 -3.98 60.71 12.37
N PHE A 20 -4.59 61.06 13.51
CA PHE A 20 -5.06 60.10 14.51
C PHE A 20 -6.17 59.20 13.95
N PHE A 21 -7.10 59.77 13.19
CA PHE A 21 -8.15 59.02 12.51
C PHE A 21 -7.57 58.04 11.47
N ILE A 22 -6.63 58.50 10.63
CA ILE A 22 -5.93 57.63 9.68
C ILE A 22 -5.22 56.48 10.39
N LEU A 23 -4.55 56.77 11.51
CA LEU A 23 -3.84 55.75 12.30
C LEU A 23 -4.81 54.69 12.83
N ILE A 24 -5.97 55.11 13.37
CA ILE A 24 -7.01 54.18 13.83
C ILE A 24 -7.50 53.31 12.67
N VAL A 25 -7.85 53.91 11.52
CA VAL A 25 -8.33 53.17 10.35
C VAL A 25 -7.26 52.19 9.87
N CYS A 26 -6.01 52.60 9.76
CA CYS A 26 -4.89 51.75 9.35
C CYS A 26 -4.69 50.57 10.33
N SER A 27 -4.80 50.82 11.64
CA SER A 27 -4.72 49.78 12.66
C SER A 27 -5.85 48.75 12.54
N ILE A 28 -7.09 49.20 12.32
CA ILE A 28 -8.24 48.31 12.12
C ILE A 28 -8.05 47.46 10.86
N VAL A 29 -7.59 48.06 9.78
CA VAL A 29 -7.33 47.36 8.50
C VAL A 29 -6.21 46.33 8.66
N ALA A 30 -5.13 46.65 9.37
CA ALA A 30 -4.05 45.71 9.63
C ALA A 30 -4.52 44.49 10.43
N VAL A 31 -5.31 44.71 11.48
CA VAL A 31 -5.90 43.63 12.30
C VAL A 31 -6.88 42.79 11.46
N TYR A 32 -7.68 43.43 10.60
CA TYR A 32 -8.60 42.73 9.70
C TYR A 32 -7.87 41.79 8.73
N PHE A 33 -6.80 42.28 8.08
CA PHE A 33 -5.99 41.44 7.19
C PHE A 33 -5.25 40.32 7.93
N PHE A 34 -4.81 40.57 9.17
CA PHE A 34 -4.21 39.54 10.01
C PHE A 34 -5.18 38.37 10.24
N PHE A 35 -6.44 38.65 10.63
CA PHE A 35 -7.44 37.60 10.84
C PHE A 35 -7.82 36.85 9.55
N ILE A 36 -7.92 37.55 8.41
CA ILE A 36 -8.15 36.91 7.11
C ILE A 36 -7.00 35.97 6.74
N THR A 37 -5.76 36.41 6.96
CA THR A 37 -4.58 35.61 6.62
C THR A 37 -4.52 34.37 7.52
N ALA A 38 -4.73 34.54 8.83
CA ALA A 38 -4.76 33.43 9.78
C ALA A 38 -5.83 32.39 9.44
N THR A 39 -7.05 32.82 9.07
CA THR A 39 -8.12 31.88 8.68
C THR A 39 -7.80 31.13 7.39
N ARG A 40 -7.20 31.80 6.40
CA ARG A 40 -6.72 31.16 5.16
C ARG A 40 -5.60 30.15 5.42
N GLU A 41 -4.64 30.50 6.26
CA GLU A 41 -3.53 29.61 6.63
C GLU A 41 -4.04 28.35 7.33
N VAL A 42 -4.96 28.49 8.28
CA VAL A 42 -5.57 27.34 8.98
C VAL A 42 -6.32 26.45 8.00
N ALA A 43 -7.07 27.02 7.04
CA ALA A 43 -7.77 26.25 6.02
C ALA A 43 -6.80 25.45 5.13
N ILE A 44 -5.75 26.11 4.63
CA ILE A 44 -4.72 25.46 3.79
C ILE A 44 -3.99 24.36 4.56
N LEU A 45 -3.67 24.62 5.84
CA LEU A 45 -2.99 23.64 6.69
C LEU A 45 -3.88 22.41 6.94
N ASN A 46 -5.17 22.61 7.20
CA ASN A 46 -6.12 21.52 7.39
C ASN A 46 -6.27 20.68 6.12
N ASP A 47 -6.31 21.32 4.94
CA ASP A 47 -6.40 20.59 3.67
C ASP A 47 -5.14 19.76 3.40
N LYS A 48 -3.95 20.31 3.68
CA LYS A 48 -2.69 19.55 3.61
C LYS A 48 -2.62 18.41 4.63
N ALA A 49 -3.12 18.63 5.84
CA ALA A 49 -3.18 17.58 6.86
C ALA A 49 -4.09 16.43 6.41
N LYS A 50 -5.28 16.73 5.89
CA LYS A 50 -6.19 15.73 5.32
C LYS A 50 -5.59 14.97 4.14
N GLU A 51 -4.87 15.66 3.27
CA GLU A 51 -4.16 15.00 2.16
C GLU A 51 -3.08 14.04 2.70
N SER A 52 -2.28 14.48 3.67
CA SER A 52 -1.28 13.64 4.33
C SER A 52 -1.91 12.41 5.00
N ASP A 53 -3.00 12.59 5.74
CA ASP A 53 -3.70 11.48 6.41
C ASP A 53 -4.26 10.48 5.40
N ARG A 54 -4.79 10.95 4.27
CA ARG A 54 -5.20 10.08 3.16
C ARG A 54 -4.03 9.26 2.62
N LEU A 55 -2.86 9.89 2.39
CA LEU A 55 -1.66 9.17 1.94
C LEU A 55 -1.20 8.12 2.97
N VAL A 56 -1.20 8.46 4.25
CA VAL A 56 -0.83 7.53 5.32
C VAL A 56 -1.79 6.34 5.36
N THR A 57 -3.09 6.60 5.25
CA THR A 57 -4.12 5.56 5.22
C THR A 57 -3.90 4.59 4.05
N ILE A 58 -3.64 5.13 2.84
CA ILE A 58 -3.36 4.33 1.65
C ILE A 58 -2.09 3.48 1.86
N ARG A 59 -1.02 4.06 2.41
CA ARG A 59 0.22 3.32 2.67
C ARG A 59 0.03 2.20 3.68
N ASN A 60 -0.69 2.45 4.76
CA ASN A 60 -0.98 1.44 5.77
C ASN A 60 -1.77 0.28 5.16
N ASP A 61 -2.77 0.58 4.34
CA ASP A 61 -3.56 -0.45 3.66
C ASP A 61 -2.70 -1.28 2.69
N ILE A 62 -1.85 -0.64 1.88
CA ILE A 62 -0.90 -1.35 1.01
C ILE A 62 0.05 -2.24 1.83
N ASN A 63 0.62 -1.73 2.92
CA ASN A 63 1.51 -2.48 3.79
C ASN A 63 0.80 -3.69 4.43
N ASN A 64 -0.42 -3.51 4.94
CA ASN A 64 -1.21 -4.61 5.50
C ASN A 64 -1.45 -5.72 4.47
N ASN A 65 -1.72 -5.38 3.21
CA ASN A 65 -1.86 -6.37 2.14
C ASN A 65 -0.53 -7.09 1.84
N PHE A 66 0.61 -6.38 1.88
CA PHE A 66 1.91 -7.03 1.77
C PHE A 66 2.24 -7.95 2.94
N ASP A 67 1.86 -7.59 4.17
CA ASP A 67 2.03 -8.45 5.34
C ASP A 67 1.19 -9.73 5.23
N ILE A 68 -0.04 -9.63 4.73
CA ILE A 68 -0.88 -10.79 4.42
C ILE A 68 -0.19 -11.69 3.38
N ILE A 69 0.31 -11.10 2.28
CA ILE A 69 1.04 -11.85 1.25
C ILE A 69 2.27 -12.55 1.85
N LEU A 70 3.04 -11.86 2.70
CA LEU A 70 4.21 -12.42 3.35
C LEU A 70 3.84 -13.61 4.24
N GLN A 71 2.80 -13.48 5.06
CA GLN A 71 2.30 -14.55 5.92
C GLN A 71 1.83 -15.76 5.08
N ARG A 72 1.10 -15.53 3.99
CA ARG A 72 0.64 -16.59 3.08
C ARG A 72 1.81 -17.29 2.40
N MET A 73 2.82 -16.54 1.95
CA MET A 73 4.05 -17.08 1.36
C MET A 73 4.84 -17.94 2.37
N GLN A 74 4.88 -17.53 3.64
CA GLN A 74 5.47 -18.34 4.71
C GLN A 74 4.69 -19.63 4.93
N GLN A 75 3.35 -19.59 4.94
CA GLN A 75 2.52 -20.80 5.04
C GLN A 75 2.77 -21.75 3.85
N LEU A 76 2.84 -21.22 2.63
CA LEU A 76 3.21 -21.96 1.41
C LEU A 76 4.58 -22.64 1.51
N SER A 77 5.53 -22.09 2.28
CA SER A 77 6.85 -22.69 2.47
C SER A 77 6.86 -23.90 3.43
N GLN A 78 5.84 -24.05 4.28
CA GLN A 78 5.76 -25.12 5.27
C GLN A 78 5.22 -26.43 4.69
N TYR A 79 4.54 -26.37 3.54
CA TYR A 79 4.06 -27.58 2.88
C TYR A 79 5.24 -28.39 2.31
N THR A 80 5.35 -29.62 2.80
CA THR A 80 6.45 -30.54 2.44
C THR A 80 5.94 -31.85 1.86
N LYS A 81 4.66 -32.20 2.01
CA LYS A 81 4.08 -33.43 1.47
C LYS A 81 3.28 -33.14 0.20
N MET A 82 3.21 -34.13 -0.68
CA MET A 82 2.56 -34.02 -1.99
C MET A 82 1.31 -34.88 -2.00
N ASN A 83 0.32 -34.47 -1.21
CA ASN A 83 -1.00 -35.09 -1.16
C ASN A 83 -2.01 -34.18 -1.89
N ALA A 84 -3.08 -34.76 -2.45
CA ALA A 84 -4.10 -33.99 -3.17
C ALA A 84 -4.72 -32.86 -2.32
N ASP A 85 -4.94 -33.12 -1.02
CA ASP A 85 -5.47 -32.12 -0.08
C ASP A 85 -4.48 -30.97 0.17
N GLU A 86 -3.17 -31.26 0.26
CA GLU A 86 -2.15 -30.23 0.41
C GLU A 86 -2.00 -29.38 -0.85
N LEU A 87 -2.11 -29.99 -2.04
CA LEU A 87 -2.10 -29.26 -3.31
C LEU A 87 -3.29 -28.30 -3.43
N ASN A 88 -4.49 -28.74 -3.03
CA ASN A 88 -5.67 -27.87 -3.02
C ASN A 88 -5.48 -26.66 -2.07
N ASN A 89 -4.94 -26.91 -0.88
CA ASN A 89 -4.65 -25.85 0.09
C ASN A 89 -3.56 -24.87 -0.43
N GLN A 90 -2.53 -25.38 -1.11
CA GLN A 90 -1.51 -24.53 -1.74
C GLN A 90 -2.11 -23.63 -2.83
N ASN A 91 -3.01 -24.16 -3.65
CA ASN A 91 -3.70 -23.37 -4.69
C ASN A 91 -4.59 -22.28 -4.07
N LEU A 92 -5.29 -22.57 -2.97
CA LEU A 92 -6.06 -21.55 -2.24
C LEU A 92 -5.15 -20.42 -1.73
N LEU A 93 -3.99 -20.76 -1.14
CA LEU A 93 -3.04 -19.75 -0.66
C LEU A 93 -2.41 -18.93 -1.80
N LEU A 94 -2.15 -19.55 -2.95
CA LEU A 94 -1.65 -18.84 -4.12
C LEU A 94 -2.70 -17.87 -4.69
N ASN A 95 -3.96 -18.28 -4.74
CA ASN A 95 -5.07 -17.40 -5.15
C ASN A 95 -5.22 -16.22 -4.18
N ASP A 96 -5.15 -16.45 -2.87
CA ASP A 96 -5.17 -15.39 -1.86
C ASP A 96 -4.04 -14.36 -2.09
N ILE A 97 -2.84 -14.83 -2.41
CA ILE A 97 -1.68 -13.97 -2.71
C ILE A 97 -1.94 -13.14 -3.97
N GLN A 98 -2.42 -13.78 -5.05
CA GLN A 98 -2.72 -13.10 -6.30
C GLN A 98 -3.83 -12.06 -6.12
N GLU A 99 -4.90 -12.38 -5.41
CA GLU A 99 -6.00 -11.45 -5.12
C GLU A 99 -5.51 -10.25 -4.30
N SER A 100 -4.70 -10.49 -3.26
CA SER A 100 -4.11 -9.44 -2.45
C SER A 100 -3.18 -8.55 -3.28
N ASN A 101 -2.42 -9.14 -4.20
CA ASN A 101 -1.54 -8.40 -5.09
C ASN A 101 -2.33 -7.52 -6.09
N LEU A 102 -3.45 -8.04 -6.63
CA LEU A 102 -4.36 -7.27 -7.48
C LEU A 102 -5.00 -6.09 -6.74
N LYS A 103 -5.37 -6.27 -5.47
CA LYS A 103 -5.87 -5.17 -4.62
C LYS A 103 -4.83 -4.07 -4.45
N ILE A 104 -3.55 -4.44 -4.27
CA ILE A 104 -2.44 -3.47 -4.22
C ILE A 104 -2.32 -2.74 -5.55
N GLN A 105 -2.30 -3.45 -6.68
CA GLN A 105 -2.20 -2.85 -8.01
C GLN A 105 -3.37 -1.89 -8.29
N ALA A 106 -4.59 -2.25 -7.92
CA ALA A 106 -5.75 -1.39 -8.06
C ALA A 106 -5.60 -0.09 -7.24
N LYS A 107 -5.12 -0.18 -5.99
CA LYS A 107 -4.84 1.01 -5.16
C LYS A 107 -3.72 1.88 -5.73
N LEU A 108 -2.69 1.27 -6.34
CA LEU A 108 -1.60 1.98 -7.00
C LEU A 108 -2.07 2.70 -8.28
N GLN A 109 -2.96 2.09 -9.07
CA GLN A 109 -3.50 2.70 -10.29
C GLN A 109 -4.47 3.85 -9.99
N GLN A 110 -5.30 3.71 -8.94
CA GLN A 110 -6.24 4.76 -8.52
C GLN A 110 -5.55 6.00 -7.94
N ASN A 111 -4.29 5.88 -7.51
CA ASN A 111 -3.51 6.97 -6.92
C ASN A 111 -2.27 7.25 -7.78
N PRO A 112 -2.40 7.97 -8.92
CA PRO A 112 -1.30 8.25 -9.84
C PRO A 112 -0.28 9.26 -9.30
N MET A 113 -0.27 9.50 -7.97
CA MET A 113 0.60 10.47 -7.36
C MET A 113 2.07 10.02 -7.53
N PRO A 114 2.94 10.79 -8.21
CA PRO A 114 4.28 10.35 -8.60
C PRO A 114 5.25 10.40 -7.42
N LEU A 115 4.99 9.60 -6.37
CA LEU A 115 5.93 9.41 -5.28
C LEU A 115 6.79 8.19 -5.56
N LYS A 116 8.10 8.33 -5.32
CA LYS A 116 9.08 7.24 -5.41
C LYS A 116 8.70 6.00 -4.58
N SER A 117 7.94 6.19 -3.49
CA SER A 117 7.41 5.09 -2.69
C SER A 117 6.42 4.20 -3.45
N PHE A 118 5.58 4.77 -4.33
CA PHE A 118 4.63 3.99 -5.12
C PHE A 118 5.30 3.19 -6.23
N ASP A 119 6.42 3.69 -6.79
CA ASP A 119 7.24 2.92 -7.71
C ASP A 119 7.86 1.69 -7.04
N LEU A 120 8.29 1.81 -5.78
CA LEU A 120 8.77 0.66 -5.00
C LEU A 120 7.65 -0.38 -4.79
N TYR A 121 6.45 0.06 -4.38
CA TYR A 121 5.31 -0.84 -4.21
C TYR A 121 4.90 -1.53 -5.51
N LYS A 122 4.96 -0.82 -6.64
CA LYS A 122 4.72 -1.39 -7.96
C LYS A 122 5.74 -2.49 -8.28
N LYS A 123 7.04 -2.19 -8.17
CA LYS A 123 8.11 -3.17 -8.40
C LYS A 123 7.98 -4.39 -7.48
N LEU A 124 7.62 -4.17 -6.22
CA LEU A 124 7.40 -5.25 -5.26
C LEU A 124 6.21 -6.13 -5.67
N SER A 125 5.10 -5.52 -6.09
CA SER A 125 3.92 -6.22 -6.60
C SER A 125 4.23 -7.05 -7.86
N ASP A 126 5.02 -6.51 -8.79
CA ASP A 126 5.46 -7.22 -10.00
C ASP A 126 6.35 -8.43 -9.64
N ASN A 127 7.25 -8.26 -8.67
CA ASN A 127 8.10 -9.34 -8.17
C ASN A 127 7.29 -10.43 -7.47
N ILE A 128 6.24 -10.07 -6.70
CA ILE A 128 5.34 -11.05 -6.07
C ILE A 128 4.58 -11.85 -7.12
N SER A 129 4.08 -11.19 -8.17
CA SER A 129 3.40 -11.89 -9.26
C SER A 129 4.34 -12.91 -9.94
N THR A 130 5.59 -12.50 -10.19
CA THR A 130 6.63 -13.40 -10.73
C THR A 130 6.91 -14.56 -9.77
N ALA A 131 7.09 -14.29 -8.48
CA ALA A 131 7.37 -15.31 -7.48
C ALA A 131 6.23 -16.32 -7.31
N ALA A 132 4.97 -15.85 -7.35
CA ALA A 132 3.78 -16.71 -7.30
C ALA A 132 3.71 -17.64 -8.52
N ASN A 133 3.96 -17.13 -9.72
CA ASN A 133 3.98 -17.94 -10.95
C ASN A 133 5.09 -19.00 -10.93
N VAL A 134 6.28 -18.65 -10.42
CA VAL A 134 7.38 -19.60 -10.24
C VAL A 134 7.01 -20.69 -9.23
N LYS A 135 6.37 -20.30 -8.12
CA LYS A 135 5.90 -21.25 -7.08
C LYS A 135 4.86 -22.20 -7.62
N ASP A 136 3.85 -21.71 -8.32
CA ASP A 136 2.80 -22.52 -8.97
C ASP A 136 3.40 -23.55 -9.93
N SER A 137 4.31 -23.10 -10.81
CA SER A 137 5.03 -23.97 -11.74
C SER A 137 5.84 -25.05 -11.02
N LEU A 138 6.53 -24.68 -9.94
CA LEU A 138 7.31 -25.60 -9.11
C LEU A 138 6.41 -26.67 -8.45
N PHE A 139 5.27 -26.28 -7.90
CA PHE A 139 4.34 -27.21 -7.27
C PHE A 139 3.74 -28.18 -8.27
N THR A 140 3.27 -27.68 -9.41
CA THR A 140 2.75 -28.52 -10.50
C THR A 140 3.79 -29.53 -10.97
N THR A 141 5.03 -29.10 -11.17
CA THR A 141 6.13 -29.98 -11.59
C THR A 141 6.44 -31.04 -10.53
N ARG A 142 6.52 -30.66 -9.25
CA ARG A 142 6.78 -31.60 -8.14
C ARG A 142 5.67 -32.64 -8.01
N TYR A 143 4.41 -32.22 -8.12
CA TYR A 143 3.28 -33.13 -8.09
C TYR A 143 3.32 -34.14 -9.25
N GLN A 144 3.65 -33.68 -10.47
CA GLN A 144 3.83 -34.56 -11.62
C GLN A 144 4.95 -35.59 -11.40
N ILE A 145 6.09 -35.16 -10.85
CA ILE A 145 7.22 -36.05 -10.52
C ILE A 145 6.79 -37.13 -9.53
N GLU A 146 6.09 -36.76 -8.45
CA GLU A 146 5.67 -37.73 -7.43
C GLU A 146 4.61 -38.70 -7.96
N SER A 147 3.67 -38.20 -8.77
CA SER A 147 2.68 -39.04 -9.44
C SER A 147 3.34 -40.05 -10.39
N LEU A 148 4.30 -39.62 -11.21
CA LEU A 148 5.06 -40.51 -12.09
C LEU A 148 5.88 -41.53 -11.30
N ARG A 149 6.51 -41.11 -10.19
CA ARG A 149 7.25 -42.01 -9.30
C ARG A 149 6.35 -43.10 -8.73
N SER A 150 5.17 -42.73 -8.23
CA SER A 150 4.16 -43.67 -7.71
C SER A 150 3.69 -44.66 -8.78
N GLN A 151 3.43 -44.17 -10.00
CA GLN A 151 3.05 -45.03 -11.14
C GLN A 151 4.18 -46.02 -11.51
N LEU A 152 5.42 -45.56 -11.53
CA LEU A 152 6.59 -46.40 -11.82
C LEU A 152 6.78 -47.47 -10.75
N GLU A 153 6.64 -47.12 -9.48
CA GLU A 153 6.73 -48.06 -8.36
C GLU A 153 5.61 -49.11 -8.41
N SER A 154 4.39 -48.70 -8.71
CA SER A 154 3.24 -49.60 -8.92
C SER A 154 3.46 -50.55 -10.10
N CYS A 155 4.03 -50.05 -11.21
CA CYS A 155 4.40 -50.86 -12.37
C CYS A 155 5.47 -51.89 -12.00
N ASN A 156 6.53 -51.47 -11.30
CA ASN A 156 7.60 -52.36 -10.86
C ASN A 156 7.09 -53.44 -9.89
N ARG A 157 6.19 -53.07 -8.96
CA ARG A 157 5.55 -54.01 -8.03
C ARG A 157 4.69 -55.03 -8.76
N THR A 158 3.92 -54.59 -9.74
CA THR A 158 3.12 -55.48 -10.60
C THR A 158 4.02 -56.43 -11.41
N ASN A 159 5.11 -55.91 -11.99
CA ASN A 159 6.05 -56.69 -12.79
C ASN A 159 6.78 -57.74 -11.94
N THR A 160 7.33 -57.36 -10.79
CA THR A 160 7.96 -58.30 -9.84
C THR A 160 6.99 -59.38 -9.36
N THR A 161 5.73 -59.01 -9.07
CA THR A 161 4.69 -59.98 -8.72
C THR A 161 4.39 -60.94 -9.86
N ALA A 162 4.30 -60.45 -11.11
CA ALA A 162 4.09 -61.27 -12.29
C ALA A 162 5.27 -62.23 -12.54
N VAL A 163 6.51 -61.74 -12.46
CA VAL A 163 7.74 -62.55 -12.59
C VAL A 163 7.79 -63.64 -11.52
N ASN A 164 7.50 -63.30 -10.26
CA ASN A 164 7.47 -64.27 -9.17
C ASN A 164 6.38 -65.33 -9.39
N LYS A 165 5.21 -64.94 -9.92
CA LYS A 165 4.12 -65.86 -10.26
C LYS A 165 4.46 -66.78 -11.44
N ILE A 166 5.20 -66.29 -12.43
CA ILE A 166 5.67 -67.09 -13.57
C ILE A 166 6.77 -68.07 -13.12
N LYS A 167 7.76 -67.61 -12.35
CA LYS A 167 8.80 -68.47 -11.76
C LYS A 167 8.23 -69.54 -10.84
N GLY A 168 7.19 -69.24 -10.06
CA GLY A 168 6.51 -70.23 -9.22
C GLY A 168 5.66 -71.25 -10.00
N ARG A 169 5.25 -70.94 -11.25
CA ARG A 169 4.39 -71.81 -12.07
C ARG A 169 5.16 -72.63 -13.12
N PHE A 170 6.34 -72.17 -13.54
CA PHE A 170 7.22 -72.84 -14.51
C PHE A 170 8.61 -73.19 -13.97
N GLY A 171 8.89 -72.91 -12.69
CA GLY A 171 10.12 -73.30 -12.02
C GLY A 171 10.12 -74.78 -11.66
N ARG A 172 10.55 -75.60 -12.61
CA ARG A 172 11.14 -76.92 -12.38
C ARG A 172 12.52 -76.92 -13.04
#